data_AF-A0A8B6HRI1-F1
#
_entry.id   AF-A0A8B6HRI1-F1
#
_cell.length_a   1.000
_cell.length_b   1.000
_cell.length_c   1.000
_cell.angle_alpha   90.00
_cell.angle_beta   90.00
_cell.angle_gamma   90.00
#
_symmetry.space_group_name_H-M   'P 1'
#
loop_
_entity.id
_entity.type
_entity.pdbx_description
1 polymer ?
#
loop_
_entity_poly.entity_id
_entity_poly.type
_entity_poly.pdbx_seq_one_letter_code
_entity_poly.pdbx_strand_id
1 'polypeptide(L)'
;MMAALLTKLKQISEAGLKTKVVDVVVSVPTFFTDIERRAMLNSCEVAGLNCMKVMNDSTAAALGYGIYKQDLPAETEKAKNVVFVDIGYCSLQVAIVAFHKTKLKVLATNFDPCLGGRNFDKILADYFQQDFKERYKVDAGKNMKARLRLETECERLKKLMSANTQSIPINIECFMDDKDVTGRMDRTQFEELSAGLLQRIETVFQTLLENSKMSTSDLAAVEIVGGSSRVPSIKSLVQKVFGIEPSTTLNADEAVARGCSLQNAILNPTFRVRDFSINDAQPYSITLSWQATMEEDSSMELFPKYHMIPMSKVLTFYRTEPFQLEAKYTHKNDVPIPDTNIGKFQVSKIEKPKNEDSAKVKVKVRVNQNGIFTVNSATLSETIEQEEQDSKAEEQSMDVDAEKKQAEEEGKTPEGEQKPEVNGETEMQTDQPETPEKTDNDEKKEENAAGDKKSEKKSEEKKKKKVKKIDLPIEAFVPEMSKKEINDLVEKENQMIMADKLEKERADAKNAVEEYVYDMRDKLSEAYEPFVKEA
;
A
#
# COMPACT_ATOMS: atom_id res chain seq x y z
N MET A 1 -10.75 -7.75 16.18
CA MET A 1 -9.35 -7.93 16.63
C MET A 1 -8.42 -6.95 15.93
N MET A 2 -8.20 -7.01 14.61
CA MET A 2 -7.31 -6.03 13.93
C MET A 2 -7.77 -4.57 14.11
N ALA A 3 -9.08 -4.30 14.01
CA ALA A 3 -9.64 -2.97 14.30
C ALA A 3 -9.26 -2.47 15.71
N ALA A 4 -9.54 -3.23 16.77
CA ALA A 4 -9.14 -2.90 18.14
C ALA A 4 -7.62 -2.63 18.33
N LEU A 5 -6.75 -3.33 17.61
CA LEU A 5 -5.31 -3.02 17.61
C LEU A 5 -5.04 -1.66 16.95
N LEU A 6 -5.65 -1.38 15.79
CA LEU A 6 -5.56 -0.09 15.11
C LEU A 6 -6.13 1.06 15.96
N THR A 7 -7.26 0.84 16.64
CA THR A 7 -7.84 1.75 17.65
C THR A 7 -6.83 2.06 18.74
N LYS A 8 -6.12 1.05 19.27
CA LYS A 8 -5.11 1.27 20.31
C LYS A 8 -3.91 2.05 19.80
N LEU A 9 -3.42 1.73 18.60
CA LEU A 9 -2.31 2.45 17.95
C LEU A 9 -2.68 3.90 17.62
N LYS A 10 -3.92 4.15 17.20
CA LYS A 10 -4.49 5.49 17.03
C LYS A 10 -4.48 6.27 18.34
N GLN A 11 -5.03 5.72 19.42
CA GLN A 11 -5.00 6.35 20.75
C GLN A 11 -3.59 6.70 21.22
N ILE A 12 -2.61 5.80 21.02
CA ILE A 12 -1.20 6.04 21.36
C ILE A 12 -0.63 7.20 20.51
N SER A 13 -0.92 7.20 19.21
CA SER A 13 -0.47 8.24 18.28
C SER A 13 -1.08 9.61 18.60
N GLU A 14 -2.38 9.67 18.89
CA GLU A 14 -3.10 10.89 19.29
C GLU A 14 -2.58 11.41 20.64
N ALA A 15 -2.30 10.53 21.60
CA ALA A 15 -1.73 10.89 22.90
C ALA A 15 -0.29 11.43 22.79
N GLY A 16 0.51 10.94 21.84
CA GLY A 16 1.87 11.42 21.55
C GLY A 16 1.89 12.73 20.76
N LEU A 17 1.08 12.84 19.71
CA LEU A 17 1.04 14.00 18.80
C LEU A 17 0.17 15.17 19.29
N LYS A 18 -0.68 14.95 20.32
CA LYS A 18 -1.67 15.92 20.84
C LYS A 18 -2.66 16.45 19.79
N THR A 19 -2.89 15.67 18.74
CA THR A 19 -3.83 15.96 17.65
C THR A 19 -4.58 14.70 17.24
N LYS A 20 -5.72 14.85 16.58
CA LYS A 20 -6.55 13.75 16.09
C LYS A 20 -5.88 13.07 14.89
N VAL A 21 -5.89 11.75 14.84
CA VAL A 21 -5.38 10.95 13.71
C VAL A 21 -6.57 10.46 12.89
N VAL A 22 -6.56 10.79 11.60
CA VAL A 22 -7.63 10.47 10.64
C VAL A 22 -7.09 9.59 9.52
N ASP A 23 -6.06 10.05 8.80
CA ASP A 23 -5.50 9.36 7.64
C ASP A 23 -4.35 8.42 8.02
N VAL A 24 -4.38 7.20 7.51
CA VAL A 24 -3.37 6.17 7.76
C VAL A 24 -2.93 5.47 6.46
N VAL A 25 -1.66 5.08 6.39
CA VAL A 25 -1.16 4.06 5.46
C VAL A 25 -0.76 2.85 6.27
N VAL A 26 -1.28 1.69 5.91
CA VAL A 26 -1.04 0.43 6.63
C VAL A 26 -0.17 -0.49 5.78
N SER A 27 0.87 -1.05 6.39
CA SER A 27 1.70 -2.05 5.72
C SER A 27 1.07 -3.44 5.83
N VAL A 28 1.30 -4.26 4.81
CA VAL A 28 0.93 -5.68 4.79
C VAL A 28 2.05 -6.52 4.20
N PRO A 29 2.15 -7.80 4.57
CA PRO A 29 3.06 -8.73 3.92
C PRO A 29 2.82 -8.77 2.41
N THR A 30 3.90 -8.89 1.65
CA THR A 30 3.88 -8.88 0.18
C THR A 30 2.93 -9.95 -0.38
N PHE A 31 2.79 -11.08 0.33
CA PHE A 31 1.91 -12.20 -0.04
C PHE A 31 0.42 -12.01 0.28
N PHE A 32 0.00 -10.91 0.93
CA PHE A 32 -1.42 -10.67 1.19
C PHE A 32 -2.21 -10.65 -0.12
N THR A 33 -3.30 -11.41 -0.12
CA THR A 33 -4.25 -11.55 -1.23
C THR A 33 -5.30 -10.43 -1.22
N ASP A 34 -6.06 -10.32 -2.31
CA ASP A 34 -7.17 -9.36 -2.47
C ASP A 34 -8.14 -9.35 -1.27
N ILE A 35 -8.57 -10.52 -0.80
CA ILE A 35 -9.47 -10.65 0.36
C ILE A 35 -8.83 -10.17 1.67
N GLU A 36 -7.56 -10.48 1.91
CA GLU A 36 -6.83 -10.02 3.11
C GLU A 36 -6.61 -8.50 3.07
N ARG A 37 -6.36 -7.93 1.88
CA ARG A 37 -6.24 -6.49 1.67
C ARG A 37 -7.56 -5.76 1.91
N ARG A 38 -8.69 -6.30 1.44
CA ARG A 38 -10.04 -5.80 1.79
C ARG A 38 -10.31 -5.88 3.29
N ALA A 39 -10.00 -7.02 3.92
CA ALA A 39 -10.19 -7.17 5.37
C ALA A 39 -9.37 -6.15 6.19
N MET A 40 -8.18 -5.76 5.71
CA MET A 40 -7.38 -4.68 6.31
C MET A 40 -8.00 -3.29 6.09
N LEU A 41 -8.54 -2.99 4.91
CA LEU A 41 -9.29 -1.73 4.67
C LEU A 41 -10.51 -1.64 5.61
N ASN A 42 -11.32 -2.69 5.68
CA ASN A 42 -12.50 -2.74 6.56
C ASN A 42 -12.10 -2.63 8.04
N SER A 43 -10.95 -3.20 8.43
CA SER A 43 -10.41 -3.04 9.79
C SER A 43 -10.01 -1.59 10.12
N CYS A 44 -9.57 -0.81 9.12
CA CYS A 44 -9.30 0.63 9.30
C CYS A 44 -10.61 1.42 9.42
N GLU A 45 -11.61 1.11 8.60
CA GLU A 45 -12.94 1.74 8.66
C GLU A 45 -13.59 1.51 10.03
N VAL A 46 -13.55 0.29 10.56
CA VAL A 46 -14.06 -0.03 11.92
C VAL A 46 -13.32 0.73 13.03
N ALA A 47 -12.01 0.98 12.88
CA ALA A 47 -11.22 1.80 13.81
C ALA A 47 -11.42 3.33 13.62
N GLY A 48 -12.27 3.75 12.69
CA GLY A 48 -12.48 5.15 12.31
C GLY A 48 -11.21 5.80 11.77
N LEU A 49 -10.47 5.09 10.91
CA LEU A 49 -9.28 5.55 10.20
C LEU A 49 -9.51 5.48 8.68
N ASN A 50 -9.20 6.59 7.99
CA ASN A 50 -9.21 6.63 6.53
C ASN A 50 -7.91 6.00 5.99
N CYS A 51 -8.01 4.79 5.43
CA CYS A 51 -6.85 4.10 4.88
C CYS A 51 -6.51 4.64 3.47
N MET A 52 -5.56 5.57 3.42
CA MET A 52 -5.09 6.21 2.19
C MET A 52 -4.43 5.21 1.23
N LYS A 53 -3.71 4.21 1.77
CA LYS A 53 -3.12 3.12 1.01
C LYS A 53 -2.81 1.91 1.88
N VAL A 54 -3.01 0.72 1.31
CA VAL A 54 -2.43 -0.54 1.82
C VAL A 54 -1.16 -0.82 1.02
N MET A 55 -0.01 -0.88 1.70
CA MET A 55 1.32 -0.92 1.09
C MET A 55 2.05 -2.21 1.44
N ASN A 56 2.83 -2.77 0.50
CA ASN A 56 3.66 -3.93 0.81
C ASN A 56 4.82 -3.54 1.73
N ASP A 57 5.12 -4.32 2.77
CA ASP A 57 6.20 -4.05 3.74
C ASP A 57 7.55 -3.79 3.03
N SER A 58 7.91 -4.67 2.10
CA SER A 58 9.13 -4.58 1.27
C SER A 58 9.20 -3.26 0.50
N THR A 59 8.07 -2.81 -0.04
CA THR A 59 7.98 -1.54 -0.79
C THR A 59 8.05 -0.33 0.14
N ALA A 60 7.54 -0.44 1.37
CA ALA A 60 7.66 0.61 2.37
C ALA A 60 9.12 0.79 2.83
N ALA A 61 9.81 -0.32 3.14
CA ALA A 61 11.26 -0.29 3.42
C ALA A 61 12.07 0.28 2.24
N ALA A 62 11.72 -0.13 1.00
CA ALA A 62 12.34 0.39 -0.22
C ALA A 62 12.08 1.89 -0.44
N LEU A 63 10.90 2.41 -0.09
CA LEU A 63 10.61 3.85 -0.14
C LEU A 63 11.48 4.63 0.85
N GLY A 64 11.60 4.12 2.08
CA GLY A 64 12.48 4.69 3.10
C GLY A 64 13.95 4.74 2.64
N TYR A 65 14.42 3.69 1.96
CA TYR A 65 15.76 3.68 1.34
C TYR A 65 15.89 4.71 0.21
N GLY A 66 14.96 4.69 -0.75
CA GLY A 66 15.04 5.47 -1.98
C GLY A 66 14.95 6.99 -1.79
N ILE A 67 14.16 7.46 -0.82
CA ILE A 67 14.00 8.90 -0.57
C ILE A 67 15.26 9.55 0.03
N TYR A 68 15.98 8.84 0.90
CA TYR A 68 17.14 9.38 1.62
C TYR A 68 18.48 9.12 0.91
N LYS A 69 18.57 8.15 0.00
CA LYS A 69 19.78 7.90 -0.80
C LYS A 69 20.01 9.01 -1.83
N GLN A 70 21.22 9.56 -1.84
CA GLN A 70 21.62 10.65 -2.74
C GLN A 70 22.37 10.15 -3.98
N ASP A 71 22.98 8.97 -3.87
CA ASP A 71 23.80 8.25 -4.86
C ASP A 71 22.96 7.39 -5.83
N LEU A 72 21.73 7.83 -6.12
CA LEU A 72 20.83 7.13 -7.04
C LEU A 72 21.00 7.64 -8.49
N PRO A 73 21.04 6.73 -9.48
CA PRO A 73 21.27 7.08 -10.88
C PRO A 73 20.11 7.91 -11.47
N ALA A 74 20.39 8.63 -12.54
CA ALA A 74 19.38 9.31 -13.33
C ALA A 74 18.41 8.30 -14.01
N GLU A 75 17.25 8.76 -14.48
CA GLU A 75 16.31 7.89 -15.23
C GLU A 75 16.88 7.40 -16.58
N THR A 76 17.93 8.06 -17.09
CA THR A 76 18.67 7.69 -18.32
C THR A 76 19.77 6.65 -18.11
N GLU A 77 20.11 6.33 -16.87
CA GLU A 77 21.23 5.45 -16.49
C GLU A 77 20.72 4.06 -16.06
N LYS A 78 21.62 3.06 -15.98
CA LYS A 78 21.26 1.71 -15.48
C LYS A 78 20.77 1.83 -14.03
N ALA A 79 19.57 1.33 -13.76
CA ALA A 79 18.97 1.37 -12.43
C ALA A 79 19.85 0.67 -11.38
N LYS A 80 19.86 1.21 -10.16
CA LYS A 80 20.56 0.60 -9.03
C LYS A 80 19.65 -0.46 -8.40
N ASN A 81 19.97 -1.73 -8.60
CA ASN A 81 19.16 -2.84 -8.09
C ASN A 81 19.58 -3.17 -6.66
N VAL A 82 18.63 -3.14 -5.73
CA VAL A 82 18.85 -3.45 -4.31
C VAL A 82 17.90 -4.55 -3.90
N VAL A 83 18.42 -5.54 -3.17
CA VAL A 83 17.60 -6.60 -2.56
C VAL A 83 17.21 -6.15 -1.16
N PHE A 84 15.92 -6.23 -0.83
CA PHE A 84 15.43 -6.09 0.55
C PHE A 84 15.12 -7.49 1.08
N VAL A 85 15.62 -7.79 2.28
CA VAL A 85 15.36 -9.03 3.00
C VAL A 85 14.72 -8.69 4.33
N ASP A 86 13.43 -9.00 4.48
CA ASP A 86 12.67 -8.80 5.71
C ASP A 86 12.38 -10.14 6.39
N ILE A 87 12.87 -10.31 7.62
CA ILE A 87 12.63 -11.51 8.43
C ILE A 87 12.01 -11.10 9.75
N GLY A 88 10.69 -11.13 9.79
CA GLY A 88 9.89 -10.75 10.95
C GLY A 88 9.76 -11.88 11.98
N TYR A 89 8.68 -11.81 12.77
CA TYR A 89 8.35 -12.84 13.76
C TYR A 89 7.74 -14.10 13.14
N CYS A 90 6.86 -13.96 12.14
CA CYS A 90 6.07 -15.06 11.58
C CYS A 90 6.44 -15.49 10.16
N SER A 91 7.03 -14.59 9.37
CA SER A 91 7.25 -14.72 7.92
C SER A 91 8.57 -14.11 7.44
N LEU A 92 9.01 -14.60 6.28
CA LEU A 92 10.14 -14.13 5.50
C LEU A 92 9.59 -13.55 4.20
N GLN A 93 10.06 -12.36 3.81
CA GLN A 93 9.78 -11.80 2.49
C GLN A 93 11.02 -11.12 1.92
N VAL A 94 11.19 -11.25 0.61
CA VAL A 94 12.34 -10.70 -0.11
C VAL A 94 11.88 -10.05 -1.41
N ALA A 95 12.50 -8.94 -1.77
CA ALA A 95 12.15 -8.17 -2.97
C ALA A 95 13.39 -7.60 -3.65
N ILE A 96 13.44 -7.63 -4.97
CA ILE A 96 14.43 -6.90 -5.77
C ILE A 96 13.78 -5.63 -6.30
N VAL A 97 14.39 -4.48 -6.01
CA VAL A 97 13.87 -3.16 -6.38
C VAL A 97 14.92 -2.41 -7.18
N ALA A 98 14.51 -1.92 -8.35
CA ALA A 98 15.29 -1.02 -9.18
C ALA A 98 15.03 0.43 -8.76
N PHE A 99 16.10 1.17 -8.45
CA PHE A 99 16.05 2.57 -8.09
C PHE A 99 16.64 3.49 -9.15
N HIS A 100 15.95 4.61 -9.36
CA HIS A 100 16.46 5.86 -9.92
C HIS A 100 16.18 7.00 -8.92
N LYS A 101 16.79 8.16 -9.13
CA LYS A 101 16.72 9.34 -8.24
C LYS A 101 15.31 9.79 -7.82
N THR A 102 14.31 9.53 -8.65
CA THR A 102 12.91 9.99 -8.55
C THR A 102 11.90 8.84 -8.50
N LYS A 103 12.35 7.57 -8.55
CA LYS A 103 11.48 6.44 -8.84
C LYS A 103 12.02 5.12 -8.29
N LEU A 104 11.14 4.33 -7.68
CA LEU A 104 11.37 2.92 -7.43
C LEU A 104 10.45 2.06 -8.31
N LYS A 105 10.95 0.89 -8.69
CA LYS A 105 10.19 -0.18 -9.34
C LYS A 105 10.55 -1.53 -8.70
N VAL A 106 9.57 -2.18 -8.10
CA VAL A 106 9.71 -3.58 -7.67
C VAL A 106 9.79 -4.47 -8.93
N LEU A 107 10.81 -5.31 -9.01
CA LEU A 107 11.06 -6.19 -10.16
C LEU A 107 10.52 -7.60 -9.95
N ALA A 108 10.82 -8.18 -8.78
CA ALA A 108 10.39 -9.51 -8.37
C ALA A 108 10.31 -9.58 -6.85
N THR A 109 9.44 -10.45 -6.34
CA THR A 109 9.28 -10.72 -4.91
C THR A 109 9.15 -12.21 -4.65
N ASN A 110 9.63 -12.67 -3.49
CA ASN A 110 9.46 -14.05 -3.03
C ASN A 110 9.27 -14.06 -1.51
N PHE A 111 8.70 -15.13 -0.95
CA PHE A 111 8.35 -15.15 0.47
C PHE A 111 8.13 -16.58 1.00
N ASP A 112 8.16 -16.70 2.32
CA ASP A 112 7.65 -17.86 3.06
C ASP A 112 6.80 -17.34 4.24
N PRO A 113 5.47 -17.52 4.21
CA PRO A 113 4.56 -16.98 5.22
C PRO A 113 4.65 -17.70 6.58
N CYS A 114 5.40 -18.81 6.64
CA CYS A 114 5.49 -19.73 7.76
C CYS A 114 6.93 -19.90 8.27
N LEU A 115 7.79 -18.89 8.05
CA LEU A 115 9.21 -18.89 8.39
C LEU A 115 9.63 -17.53 8.97
N GLY A 116 9.72 -17.43 10.28
CA GLY A 116 10.24 -16.24 10.97
C GLY A 116 10.79 -16.58 12.35
N GLY A 117 11.01 -15.56 13.17
CA GLY A 117 11.56 -15.67 14.52
C GLY A 117 10.91 -16.76 15.38
N ARG A 118 9.58 -16.90 15.32
CA ARG A 118 8.80 -17.91 16.05
C ARG A 118 9.21 -19.35 15.76
N ASN A 119 9.70 -19.62 14.56
CA ASN A 119 10.10 -20.96 14.15
C ASN A 119 11.41 -21.36 14.83
N PHE A 120 12.35 -20.41 14.98
CA PHE A 120 13.57 -20.60 15.77
C PHE A 120 13.27 -20.75 17.26
N ASP A 121 12.35 -19.94 17.80
CA ASP A 121 11.92 -20.03 19.20
C ASP A 121 11.28 -21.39 19.49
N LYS A 122 10.44 -21.89 18.57
CA LYS A 122 9.85 -23.22 18.66
C LYS A 122 10.90 -24.33 18.65
N ILE A 123 11.92 -24.29 17.79
CA ILE A 123 12.99 -25.30 17.77
C ILE A 123 13.71 -25.39 19.13
N LEU A 124 14.04 -24.24 19.72
CA LEU A 124 14.64 -24.17 21.06
C LEU A 124 13.69 -24.72 22.14
N ALA A 125 12.42 -24.31 22.12
CA ALA A 125 11.43 -24.76 23.10
C ALA A 125 11.12 -26.26 22.98
N ASP A 126 11.09 -26.81 21.77
CA ASP A 126 10.87 -28.24 21.53
C ASP A 126 12.09 -29.09 21.97
N TYR A 127 13.32 -28.59 21.75
CA TYR A 127 14.55 -29.19 22.30
C TYR A 127 14.54 -29.22 23.84
N PHE A 128 14.32 -28.07 24.48
CA PHE A 128 14.31 -27.99 25.94
C PHE A 128 13.13 -28.72 26.57
N GLN A 129 11.98 -28.80 25.90
CA GLN A 129 10.87 -29.62 26.38
C GLN A 129 11.25 -31.11 26.44
N GLN A 130 11.95 -31.64 25.44
CA GLN A 130 12.40 -33.03 25.46
C GLN A 130 13.48 -33.27 26.52
N ASP A 131 14.48 -32.39 26.60
CA ASP A 131 15.54 -32.43 27.61
C ASP A 131 14.98 -32.37 29.05
N PHE A 132 14.02 -31.47 29.33
CA PHE A 132 13.42 -31.35 30.66
C PHE A 132 12.51 -32.53 31.01
N LYS A 133 11.87 -33.14 30.00
CA LYS A 133 11.10 -34.38 30.15
C LYS A 133 11.99 -35.59 30.45
N GLU A 134 13.20 -35.61 29.92
CA GLU A 134 14.19 -36.65 30.22
C GLU A 134 14.85 -36.44 31.59
N ARG A 135 15.34 -35.23 31.89
CA ARG A 135 16.10 -34.93 33.12
C ARG A 135 15.22 -34.71 34.36
N TYR A 136 14.16 -33.90 34.27
CA TYR A 136 13.34 -33.49 35.44
C TYR A 136 11.96 -34.19 35.52
N LYS A 137 11.63 -34.99 34.48
CA LYS A 137 10.35 -35.68 34.30
C LYS A 137 9.12 -34.75 34.25
N VAL A 138 9.32 -33.51 33.79
CA VAL A 138 8.24 -32.52 33.57
C VAL A 138 7.99 -32.36 32.07
N ASP A 139 6.73 -32.22 31.65
CA ASP A 139 6.36 -32.12 30.23
C ASP A 139 5.58 -30.83 29.97
N ALA A 140 6.28 -29.83 29.44
CA ALA A 140 5.73 -28.50 29.14
C ALA A 140 4.50 -28.57 28.21
N GLY A 141 4.45 -29.57 27.32
CA GLY A 141 3.33 -29.76 26.38
C GLY A 141 2.00 -30.07 27.05
N LYS A 142 2.00 -30.47 28.32
CA LYS A 142 0.77 -30.71 29.11
C LYS A 142 0.27 -29.47 29.84
N ASN A 143 1.07 -28.41 29.94
CA ASN A 143 0.73 -27.20 30.69
C ASN A 143 1.05 -25.94 29.87
N MET A 144 0.00 -25.31 29.34
CA MET A 144 0.09 -24.11 28.50
C MET A 144 0.88 -22.95 29.16
N LYS A 145 0.77 -22.80 30.49
CA LYS A 145 1.50 -21.76 31.24
C LYS A 145 3.00 -22.06 31.31
N ALA A 146 3.38 -23.33 31.48
CA ALA A 146 4.77 -23.75 31.46
C ALA A 146 5.36 -23.65 30.04
N ARG A 147 4.61 -24.06 29.02
CA ARG A 147 5.02 -23.90 27.61
C ARG A 147 5.26 -22.44 27.24
N LEU A 148 4.36 -21.53 27.60
CA LEU A 148 4.52 -20.10 27.32
C LEU A 148 5.76 -19.50 28.02
N ARG A 149 6.03 -19.89 29.28
CA ARG A 149 7.26 -19.51 29.99
C ARG A 149 8.52 -20.01 29.27
N LEU A 150 8.51 -21.26 28.82
CA LEU A 150 9.62 -21.85 28.06
C LEU A 150 9.87 -21.10 26.75
N GLU A 151 8.82 -20.83 25.98
CA GLU A 151 8.93 -20.10 24.71
C GLU A 151 9.45 -18.67 24.92
N THR A 152 8.99 -17.97 25.96
CA THR A 152 9.49 -16.63 26.33
C THR A 152 10.99 -16.65 26.64
N GLU A 153 11.45 -17.61 27.44
CA GLU A 153 12.87 -17.74 27.77
C GLU A 153 13.72 -18.23 26.59
N CYS A 154 13.15 -19.05 25.69
CA CYS A 154 13.80 -19.43 24.43
C CYS A 154 13.96 -18.23 23.48
N GLU A 155 12.98 -17.33 23.41
CA GLU A 155 13.10 -16.09 22.63
C GLU A 155 14.20 -15.18 23.19
N ARG A 156 14.28 -15.05 24.53
CA ARG A 156 15.35 -14.32 25.22
C ARG A 156 16.72 -14.94 24.94
N LEU A 157 16.83 -16.27 25.04
CA LEU A 157 18.04 -17.04 24.75
C LEU A 157 18.50 -16.85 23.29
N LYS A 158 17.60 -16.95 22.31
CA LYS A 158 17.87 -16.67 20.88
C LYS A 158 18.46 -15.27 20.67
N LYS A 159 17.87 -14.25 21.29
CA LYS A 159 18.37 -12.85 21.23
C LYS A 159 19.78 -12.75 21.82
N LEU A 160 20.05 -13.39 22.95
CA LEU A 160 21.38 -13.40 23.59
C LEU A 160 22.43 -14.16 22.75
N MET A 161 22.06 -15.26 22.09
CA MET A 161 22.95 -16.01 21.19
C MET A 161 23.27 -15.26 19.89
N SER A 162 22.43 -14.31 19.47
CA SER A 162 22.76 -13.44 18.33
C SER A 162 23.94 -12.51 18.62
N ALA A 163 24.12 -12.10 19.89
CA ALA A 163 25.26 -11.32 20.34
C ALA A 163 26.46 -12.20 20.75
N ASN A 164 26.22 -13.25 21.56
CA ASN A 164 27.27 -14.05 22.19
C ASN A 164 27.47 -15.42 21.52
N THR A 165 28.71 -15.90 21.45
CA THR A 165 29.04 -17.24 20.94
C THR A 165 29.14 -18.32 22.01
N GLN A 166 29.43 -17.92 23.26
CA GLN A 166 29.62 -18.85 24.38
C GLN A 166 28.31 -19.50 24.84
N SER A 167 28.41 -20.66 25.50
CA SER A 167 27.28 -21.40 26.06
C SER A 167 26.52 -20.61 27.13
N ILE A 168 25.28 -20.22 26.81
CA ILE A 168 24.40 -19.39 27.63
C ILE A 168 23.46 -20.28 28.45
N PRO A 169 23.29 -20.06 29.76
CA PRO A 169 22.33 -20.79 30.57
C PRO A 169 20.89 -20.28 30.36
N ILE A 170 19.94 -21.21 30.41
CA ILE A 170 18.50 -20.94 30.57
C ILE A 170 18.08 -21.51 31.93
N ASN A 171 17.52 -20.67 32.78
CA ASN A 171 17.04 -21.04 34.12
C ASN A 171 15.59 -20.58 34.24
N ILE A 172 14.69 -21.48 34.61
CA ILE A 172 13.27 -21.16 34.79
C ILE A 172 12.81 -21.66 36.17
N GLU A 173 12.51 -20.72 37.04
CA GLU A 173 12.02 -20.97 38.40
C GLU A 173 10.54 -21.38 38.41
N CYS A 174 10.17 -22.27 39.32
CA CYS A 174 8.81 -22.80 39.53
C CYS A 174 8.13 -23.19 38.19
N PHE A 175 8.84 -23.97 37.37
CA PHE A 175 8.44 -24.27 36.00
C PHE A 175 7.16 -25.11 35.93
N MET A 176 7.19 -26.27 36.59
CA MET A 176 6.07 -27.18 36.81
C MET A 176 6.31 -27.95 38.12
N ASP A 177 5.25 -28.29 38.85
CA ASP A 177 5.28 -29.14 40.05
C ASP A 177 6.31 -28.67 41.10
N ASP A 178 6.42 -27.34 41.27
CA ASP A 178 7.40 -26.64 42.11
C ASP A 178 8.88 -27.02 41.87
N LYS A 179 9.19 -27.48 40.65
CA LYS A 179 10.56 -27.74 40.18
C LYS A 179 11.10 -26.60 39.34
N ASP A 180 12.35 -26.25 39.61
CA ASP A 180 13.15 -25.40 38.75
C ASP A 180 13.81 -26.24 37.65
N VAL A 181 13.94 -25.67 36.46
CA VAL A 181 14.64 -26.30 35.33
C VAL A 181 15.81 -25.43 34.87
N THR A 182 16.96 -26.06 34.64
CA THR A 182 18.15 -25.38 34.15
C THR A 182 18.71 -26.13 32.94
N GLY A 183 19.13 -25.38 31.93
CA GLY A 183 19.70 -25.88 30.69
C GLY A 183 20.77 -24.94 30.16
N ARG A 184 21.43 -25.34 29.08
CA ARG A 184 22.40 -24.50 28.35
C ARG A 184 22.23 -24.70 26.85
N MET A 185 22.56 -23.66 26.09
CA MET A 185 22.64 -23.69 24.62
C MET A 185 23.83 -22.84 24.19
N ASP A 186 24.54 -23.24 23.14
CA ASP A 186 25.49 -22.37 22.45
C ASP A 186 25.03 -22.10 21.01
N ARG A 187 25.71 -21.17 20.34
CA ARG A 187 25.33 -20.75 18.99
C ARG A 187 25.47 -21.89 17.97
N THR A 188 26.51 -22.72 18.09
CA THR A 188 26.78 -23.81 17.14
C THR A 188 25.67 -24.85 17.21
N GLN A 189 25.31 -25.30 18.41
CA GLN A 189 24.19 -26.22 18.61
C GLN A 189 22.86 -25.64 18.11
N PHE A 190 22.60 -24.34 18.34
CA PHE A 190 21.40 -23.67 17.82
C PHE A 190 21.37 -23.58 16.28
N GLU A 191 22.50 -23.31 15.63
CA GLU A 191 22.62 -23.27 14.17
C GLU A 191 22.46 -24.66 13.55
N GLU A 192 22.98 -25.72 14.19
CA GLU A 192 22.74 -27.11 13.81
C GLU A 192 21.25 -27.50 13.93
N LEU A 193 20.62 -27.21 15.08
CA LEU A 193 19.19 -27.47 15.30
C LEU A 193 18.29 -26.71 14.32
N SER A 194 18.72 -25.53 13.84
CA SER A 194 17.95 -24.69 12.91
C SER A 194 18.35 -24.85 11.43
N ALA A 195 19.23 -25.80 11.08
CA ALA A 195 19.71 -26.02 9.71
C ALA A 195 18.59 -26.18 8.67
N GLY A 196 17.49 -26.88 9.02
CA GLY A 196 16.33 -27.04 8.13
C GLY A 196 15.54 -25.75 7.89
N LEU A 197 15.58 -24.78 8.80
CA LEU A 197 15.04 -23.43 8.56
C LEU A 197 15.98 -22.62 7.68
N LEU A 198 17.29 -22.67 7.96
CA LEU A 198 18.33 -21.99 7.19
C LEU A 198 18.32 -22.42 5.72
N GLN A 199 18.12 -23.71 5.44
CA GLN A 199 17.95 -24.23 4.08
C GLN A 199 16.71 -23.62 3.37
N ARG A 200 15.57 -23.47 4.06
CA ARG A 200 14.38 -22.82 3.49
C ARG A 200 14.63 -21.35 3.16
N ILE A 201 15.34 -20.63 4.03
CA ILE A 201 15.74 -19.23 3.77
C ILE A 201 16.59 -19.17 2.49
N GLU A 202 17.58 -20.06 2.35
CA GLU A 202 18.43 -20.14 1.15
C GLU A 202 17.62 -20.42 -0.13
N THR A 203 16.65 -21.34 -0.09
CA THR A 203 15.73 -21.59 -1.22
C THR A 203 14.93 -20.34 -1.60
N VAL A 204 14.40 -19.60 -0.63
CA VAL A 204 13.65 -18.35 -0.90
C VAL A 204 14.54 -17.29 -1.58
N PHE A 205 15.81 -17.19 -1.19
CA PHE A 205 16.77 -16.29 -1.82
C PHE A 205 17.14 -16.71 -3.25
N GLN A 206 17.36 -18.02 -3.48
CA GLN A 206 17.67 -18.56 -4.81
C GLN A 206 16.51 -18.35 -5.79
N THR A 207 15.29 -18.71 -5.40
CA THR A 207 14.09 -18.53 -6.24
C THR A 207 13.76 -17.05 -6.50
N LEU A 208 14.19 -16.11 -5.65
CA LEU A 208 14.09 -14.67 -5.96
C LEU A 208 14.96 -14.29 -7.18
N LEU A 209 16.21 -14.79 -7.22
CA LEU A 209 17.13 -14.54 -8.34
C LEU A 209 16.56 -15.13 -9.64
N GLU A 210 16.09 -16.38 -9.60
CA GLU A 210 15.43 -17.06 -10.72
C GLU A 210 14.23 -16.26 -11.25
N ASN A 211 13.32 -15.83 -10.36
CA ASN A 211 12.13 -15.05 -10.71
C ASN A 211 12.47 -13.68 -11.32
N SER A 212 13.54 -13.03 -10.83
CA SER A 212 14.01 -11.75 -11.36
C SER A 212 14.74 -11.87 -12.71
N LYS A 213 15.25 -13.07 -13.04
CA LYS A 213 16.14 -13.34 -14.18
C LYS A 213 17.43 -12.48 -14.16
N MET A 214 17.89 -12.11 -12.98
CA MET A 214 19.09 -11.28 -12.77
C MET A 214 20.26 -12.10 -12.25
N SER A 215 21.47 -11.66 -12.59
CA SER A 215 22.70 -12.20 -12.02
C SER A 215 23.03 -11.53 -10.67
N THR A 216 23.83 -12.17 -9.82
CA THR A 216 24.35 -11.54 -8.60
C THR A 216 25.20 -10.31 -8.92
N SER A 217 25.89 -10.28 -10.07
CA SER A 217 26.63 -9.11 -10.58
C SER A 217 25.77 -7.91 -11.00
N ASP A 218 24.44 -8.07 -11.16
CA ASP A 218 23.53 -6.95 -11.42
C ASP A 218 23.02 -6.25 -10.15
N LEU A 219 23.33 -6.79 -8.97
CA LEU A 219 22.94 -6.26 -7.67
C LEU A 219 23.98 -5.27 -7.16
N ALA A 220 23.51 -4.17 -6.56
CA ALA A 220 24.36 -3.12 -6.02
C ALA A 220 24.46 -3.13 -4.48
N ALA A 221 23.44 -3.66 -3.80
CA ALA A 221 23.39 -3.79 -2.35
C ALA A 221 22.31 -4.81 -1.92
N VAL A 222 22.43 -5.33 -0.70
CA VAL A 222 21.38 -6.06 0.00
C VAL A 222 21.12 -5.36 1.33
N GLU A 223 19.91 -4.87 1.58
CA GLU A 223 19.51 -4.28 2.86
C GLU A 223 18.67 -5.29 3.65
N ILE A 224 19.05 -5.52 4.91
CA ILE A 224 18.34 -6.45 5.81
C ILE A 224 17.47 -5.68 6.82
N VAL A 225 16.22 -6.10 6.99
CA VAL A 225 15.24 -5.55 7.94
C VAL A 225 14.49 -6.68 8.66
N GLY A 226 13.66 -6.33 9.65
CA GLY A 226 12.92 -7.29 10.46
C GLY A 226 13.78 -7.89 11.57
N GLY A 227 13.15 -8.15 12.73
CA GLY A 227 13.87 -8.46 13.96
C GLY A 227 14.73 -9.73 13.94
N SER A 228 14.37 -10.72 13.11
CA SER A 228 15.08 -12.00 13.01
C SER A 228 16.32 -11.94 12.10
N SER A 229 16.46 -10.92 11.25
CA SER A 229 17.66 -10.69 10.41
C SER A 229 18.95 -10.49 11.24
N ARG A 230 18.81 -10.25 12.55
CA ARG A 230 19.91 -10.13 13.52
C ARG A 230 20.65 -11.44 13.79
N VAL A 231 20.08 -12.60 13.45
CA VAL A 231 20.73 -13.91 13.62
C VAL A 231 21.95 -14.02 12.70
N PRO A 232 23.18 -14.31 13.21
CA PRO A 232 24.41 -14.29 12.42
C PRO A 232 24.42 -15.21 11.19
N SER A 233 23.93 -16.44 11.31
CA SER A 233 23.85 -17.39 10.19
C SER A 233 23.01 -16.90 9.01
N ILE A 234 21.98 -16.08 9.26
CA ILE A 234 21.18 -15.44 8.20
C ILE A 234 22.01 -14.41 7.43
N LYS A 235 22.83 -13.61 8.11
CA LYS A 235 23.75 -12.67 7.45
C LYS A 235 24.77 -13.40 6.57
N SER A 236 25.28 -14.52 7.06
CA SER A 236 26.17 -15.41 6.29
C SER A 236 25.46 -16.01 5.07
N LEU A 237 24.19 -16.40 5.18
CA LEU A 237 23.38 -16.85 4.02
C LEU A 237 23.17 -15.74 2.98
N VAL A 238 22.92 -14.50 3.41
CA VAL A 238 22.80 -13.35 2.48
C VAL A 238 24.10 -13.19 1.68
N GLN A 239 25.25 -13.18 2.35
CA GLN A 239 26.56 -13.10 1.67
C GLN A 239 26.82 -14.31 0.76
N LYS A 240 26.45 -15.52 1.19
CA LYS A 240 26.60 -16.77 0.42
C LYS A 240 25.79 -16.77 -0.88
N VAL A 241 24.52 -16.33 -0.83
CA VAL A 241 23.61 -16.43 -1.99
C VAL A 241 23.72 -15.23 -2.92
N PHE A 242 23.81 -14.01 -2.38
CA PHE A 242 23.84 -12.79 -3.20
C PHE A 242 25.26 -12.33 -3.56
N GLY A 243 26.30 -12.85 -2.90
CA GLY A 243 27.70 -12.44 -3.11
C GLY A 243 28.06 -11.06 -2.58
N ILE A 244 27.14 -10.41 -1.83
CA ILE A 244 27.26 -9.05 -1.32
C ILE A 244 27.03 -9.07 0.18
N GLU A 245 27.81 -8.30 0.95
CA GLU A 245 27.60 -8.19 2.40
C GLU A 245 26.28 -7.47 2.74
N PRO A 246 25.52 -7.97 3.72
CA PRO A 246 24.26 -7.36 4.13
C PRO A 246 24.49 -5.98 4.76
N SER A 247 23.96 -4.95 4.10
CA SER A 247 23.89 -3.59 4.62
C SER A 247 22.76 -3.45 5.65
N THR A 248 23.02 -2.62 6.65
CA THR A 248 22.05 -2.21 7.67
C THR A 248 21.94 -0.69 7.69
N THR A 249 21.76 -0.06 6.52
CA THR A 249 21.59 1.40 6.42
C THR A 249 20.23 1.80 7.00
N LEU A 250 19.23 0.92 6.83
CA LEU A 250 17.91 1.08 7.42
C LEU A 250 17.87 0.60 8.87
N ASN A 251 17.08 1.26 9.72
CA ASN A 251 16.72 0.73 11.03
C ASN A 251 15.76 -0.47 10.84
N ALA A 252 16.22 -1.67 11.19
CA ALA A 252 15.52 -2.92 10.95
C ALA A 252 14.11 -3.02 11.59
N ASP A 253 13.84 -2.30 12.67
CA ASP A 253 12.54 -2.33 13.36
C ASP A 253 11.58 -1.21 12.90
N GLU A 254 12.13 -0.11 12.36
CA GLU A 254 11.36 1.10 12.02
C GLU A 254 11.18 1.32 10.50
N ALA A 255 11.96 0.64 9.65
CA ALA A 255 12.02 0.90 8.20
C ALA A 255 10.64 0.89 7.52
N VAL A 256 9.83 -0.13 7.82
CA VAL A 256 8.48 -0.29 7.25
C VAL A 256 7.54 0.83 7.71
N ALA A 257 7.51 1.13 9.01
CA ALA A 257 6.67 2.17 9.58
C ALA A 257 7.04 3.58 9.06
N ARG A 258 8.35 3.87 8.94
CA ARG A 258 8.86 5.12 8.32
C ARG A 258 8.52 5.19 6.82
N GLY A 259 8.56 4.06 6.11
CA GLY A 259 8.09 3.97 4.74
C GLY A 259 6.60 4.33 4.59
N CYS A 260 5.75 3.78 5.45
CA CYS A 260 4.32 4.08 5.45
C CYS A 260 4.01 5.54 5.82
N SER A 261 4.72 6.14 6.78
CA SER A 261 4.51 7.56 7.10
C SER A 261 4.94 8.50 5.96
N LEU A 262 6.05 8.19 5.26
CA LEU A 262 6.45 8.88 4.04
C LEU A 262 5.40 8.72 2.93
N GLN A 263 4.88 7.51 2.72
CA GLN A 263 3.80 7.26 1.75
C GLN A 263 2.52 8.02 2.09
N ASN A 264 2.16 8.17 3.38
CA ASN A 264 1.01 8.95 3.81
C ASN A 264 1.21 10.45 3.51
N ALA A 265 2.42 10.98 3.76
CA ALA A 265 2.77 12.35 3.43
C ALA A 265 2.80 12.63 1.92
N ILE A 266 3.15 11.65 1.07
CA ILE A 266 3.06 11.75 -0.40
C ILE A 266 1.60 11.80 -0.89
N LEU A 267 0.68 11.12 -0.21
CA LEU A 267 -0.73 11.06 -0.61
C LEU A 267 -1.57 12.22 -0.03
N ASN A 268 -1.11 12.87 1.03
CA ASN A 268 -1.84 13.95 1.68
C ASN A 268 -1.53 15.31 1.01
N PRO A 269 -2.54 16.02 0.47
CA PRO A 269 -2.34 17.26 -0.29
C PRO A 269 -1.82 18.44 0.55
N THR A 270 -1.86 18.33 1.89
CA THR A 270 -1.39 19.38 2.81
C THR A 270 0.14 19.42 2.89
N PHE A 271 0.82 18.30 2.62
CA PHE A 271 2.27 18.20 2.75
C PHE A 271 2.96 18.26 1.39
N ARG A 272 3.84 19.26 1.20
CA ARG A 272 4.72 19.32 0.02
C ARG A 272 5.99 18.52 0.28
N VAL A 273 5.99 17.27 -0.15
CA VAL A 273 7.17 16.37 -0.10
C VAL A 273 7.90 16.33 -1.44
N ARG A 274 9.04 15.64 -1.51
CA ARG A 274 9.77 15.38 -2.76
C ARG A 274 8.96 14.41 -3.63
N ASP A 275 8.75 14.75 -4.89
CA ASP A 275 8.12 13.85 -5.86
C ASP A 275 8.93 12.55 -6.00
N PHE A 276 8.28 11.42 -5.69
CA PHE A 276 8.89 10.10 -5.77
C PHE A 276 7.87 9.07 -6.27
N SER A 277 8.11 8.50 -7.45
CA SER A 277 7.20 7.55 -8.11
C SER A 277 7.41 6.13 -7.59
N ILE A 278 6.33 5.49 -7.15
CA ILE A 278 6.34 4.16 -6.54
C ILE A 278 5.57 3.21 -7.45
N ASN A 279 6.29 2.26 -8.06
CA ASN A 279 5.70 1.22 -8.90
C ASN A 279 5.92 -0.13 -8.20
N ASP A 280 4.85 -0.66 -7.62
CA ASP A 280 4.85 -1.96 -6.95
C ASP A 280 4.56 -3.08 -7.97
N ALA A 281 4.72 -4.34 -7.58
CA ALA A 281 4.53 -5.50 -8.43
C ALA A 281 3.45 -6.43 -7.85
N GLN A 282 2.53 -6.91 -8.69
CA GLN A 282 1.52 -7.88 -8.29
C GLN A 282 2.17 -9.27 -8.13
N PRO A 283 2.16 -9.89 -6.93
CA PRO A 283 2.87 -11.17 -6.69
C PRO A 283 2.23 -12.39 -7.36
N TYR A 284 0.98 -12.27 -7.83
CA TYR A 284 0.17 -13.37 -8.35
C TYR A 284 -0.37 -13.07 -9.75
N SER A 285 -0.33 -14.07 -10.64
CA SER A 285 -1.06 -13.99 -11.92
C SER A 285 -2.58 -13.98 -11.69
N ILE A 286 -3.29 -13.10 -12.39
CA ILE A 286 -4.76 -13.00 -12.37
C ILE A 286 -5.33 -13.32 -13.76
N THR A 287 -6.18 -14.33 -13.82
CA THR A 287 -7.00 -14.70 -14.98
C THR A 287 -8.42 -14.18 -14.79
N LEU A 288 -8.98 -13.59 -15.85
CA LEU A 288 -10.40 -13.28 -15.92
C LEU A 288 -11.08 -14.33 -16.81
N SER A 289 -12.17 -14.89 -16.32
CA SER A 289 -13.04 -15.82 -17.06
C SER A 289 -14.42 -15.22 -17.27
N TRP A 290 -15.10 -15.63 -18.34
CA TRP A 290 -16.43 -15.14 -18.72
C TRP A 290 -17.27 -16.24 -19.35
N GLN A 291 -18.58 -16.06 -19.37
CA GLN A 291 -19.47 -16.95 -20.11
C GLN A 291 -19.17 -16.86 -21.61
N ALA A 292 -18.75 -17.98 -22.19
CA ALA A 292 -18.54 -18.13 -23.63
C ALA A 292 -19.88 -18.05 -24.36
N THR A 293 -19.87 -17.50 -25.57
CA THR A 293 -21.09 -17.35 -26.39
C THR A 293 -20.93 -17.99 -27.77
N MET A 294 -19.69 -18.15 -28.25
CA MET A 294 -19.22 -18.94 -29.41
C MET A 294 -17.76 -19.36 -29.13
N GLU A 295 -17.09 -20.05 -30.07
CA GLU A 295 -15.81 -20.78 -29.99
C GLU A 295 -14.52 -19.99 -29.60
N GLU A 296 -14.63 -18.84 -28.93
CA GLU A 296 -13.49 -18.11 -28.37
C GLU A 296 -13.11 -18.60 -26.96
N ASP A 297 -11.83 -18.46 -26.59
CA ASP A 297 -11.33 -18.77 -25.25
C ASP A 297 -12.16 -18.06 -24.15
N SER A 298 -12.70 -18.85 -23.22
CA SER A 298 -13.56 -18.37 -22.12
C SER A 298 -12.79 -17.74 -20.96
N SER A 299 -11.46 -17.63 -21.07
CA SER A 299 -10.59 -17.08 -20.04
C SER A 299 -9.31 -16.49 -20.61
N MET A 300 -8.84 -15.39 -20.03
CA MET A 300 -7.60 -14.71 -20.41
C MET A 300 -6.80 -14.29 -19.18
N GLU A 301 -5.49 -14.57 -19.17
CA GLU A 301 -4.57 -14.02 -18.18
C GLU A 301 -4.36 -12.52 -18.43
N LEU A 302 -4.74 -11.69 -17.46
CA LEU A 302 -4.73 -10.23 -17.61
C LEU A 302 -3.53 -9.58 -16.96
N PHE A 303 -3.17 -10.02 -15.76
CA PHE A 303 -2.08 -9.45 -14.98
C PHE A 303 -1.14 -10.59 -14.64
N PRO A 304 -0.01 -10.76 -15.36
CA PRO A 304 0.93 -11.83 -15.07
C PRO A 304 1.68 -11.58 -13.76
N LYS A 305 2.37 -12.61 -13.26
CA LYS A 305 3.24 -12.52 -12.09
C LYS A 305 4.24 -11.36 -12.23
N TYR A 306 4.38 -10.58 -11.17
CA TYR A 306 5.18 -9.35 -11.07
C TYR A 306 4.79 -8.22 -12.03
N HIS A 307 3.56 -8.21 -12.56
CA HIS A 307 3.09 -7.07 -13.34
C HIS A 307 3.02 -5.80 -12.50
N MET A 308 3.44 -4.67 -13.08
CA MET A 308 3.46 -3.37 -12.39
C MET A 308 2.05 -2.93 -12.00
N ILE A 309 1.88 -2.41 -10.79
CA ILE A 309 0.63 -1.84 -10.29
C ILE A 309 0.84 -0.39 -9.80
N PRO A 310 -0.16 0.50 -9.94
CA PRO A 310 -1.52 0.25 -10.46
C PRO A 310 -1.60 0.17 -11.99
N MET A 311 -2.40 -0.76 -12.52
CA MET A 311 -2.59 -0.91 -13.98
C MET A 311 -4.04 -1.16 -14.35
N SER A 312 -4.49 -0.63 -15.49
CA SER A 312 -5.82 -0.90 -16.07
C SER A 312 -5.71 -1.49 -17.47
N LYS A 313 -6.54 -2.50 -17.76
CA LYS A 313 -6.75 -3.04 -19.11
C LYS A 313 -8.20 -2.81 -19.53
N VAL A 314 -8.43 -2.63 -20.83
CA VAL A 314 -9.78 -2.52 -21.41
C VAL A 314 -10.01 -3.73 -22.30
N LEU A 315 -11.02 -4.52 -21.97
CA LEU A 315 -11.49 -5.65 -22.76
C LEU A 315 -12.71 -5.21 -23.55
N THR A 316 -12.88 -5.76 -24.75
CA THR A 316 -14.05 -5.51 -25.60
C THR A 316 -14.78 -6.82 -25.79
N PHE A 317 -16.03 -6.86 -25.35
CA PHE A 317 -16.92 -8.01 -25.49
C PHE A 317 -18.06 -7.66 -26.45
N TYR A 318 -18.46 -8.65 -27.24
CA TYR A 318 -19.63 -8.59 -28.10
C TYR A 318 -20.69 -9.48 -27.45
N ARG A 319 -21.75 -8.88 -26.88
CA ARG A 319 -22.75 -9.58 -26.06
C ARG A 319 -24.14 -9.03 -26.30
N THR A 320 -25.14 -9.90 -26.18
CA THR A 320 -26.57 -9.59 -26.38
C THR A 320 -27.37 -9.59 -25.08
N GLU A 321 -26.81 -10.16 -24.02
CA GLU A 321 -27.45 -10.40 -22.73
C GLU A 321 -26.48 -10.06 -21.58
N PRO A 322 -27.00 -9.75 -20.37
CA PRO A 322 -26.19 -9.63 -19.15
C PRO A 322 -25.26 -10.84 -18.96
N PHE A 323 -24.00 -10.58 -18.64
CA PHE A 323 -22.99 -11.63 -18.50
C PHE A 323 -22.16 -11.47 -17.22
N GLN A 324 -21.69 -12.60 -16.71
CA GLN A 324 -20.82 -12.65 -15.54
C GLN A 324 -19.35 -12.71 -15.96
N LEU A 325 -18.52 -11.92 -15.30
CA LEU A 325 -17.07 -12.02 -15.25
C LEU A 325 -16.66 -12.66 -13.92
N GLU A 326 -15.65 -13.53 -13.91
CA GLU A 326 -15.11 -14.13 -12.69
C GLU A 326 -13.58 -14.06 -12.71
N ALA A 327 -13.01 -13.39 -11.71
CA ALA A 327 -11.57 -13.19 -11.55
C ALA A 327 -10.99 -14.21 -10.57
N LYS A 328 -9.91 -14.89 -10.97
CA LYS A 328 -9.23 -15.93 -10.18
C LYS A 328 -7.71 -15.78 -10.29
N TYR A 329 -6.99 -16.23 -9.26
CA TYR A 329 -5.56 -16.44 -9.39
C TYR A 329 -5.27 -17.62 -10.33
N THR A 330 -4.32 -17.44 -11.25
CA THR A 330 -4.05 -18.41 -12.34
C THR A 330 -3.44 -19.71 -11.84
N HIS A 331 -2.57 -19.65 -10.83
CA HIS A 331 -1.84 -20.80 -10.28
C HIS A 331 -2.22 -21.00 -8.82
N LYS A 332 -2.80 -22.17 -8.49
CA LYS A 332 -3.22 -22.50 -7.12
C LYS A 332 -2.06 -22.60 -6.13
N ASN A 333 -0.91 -23.10 -6.61
CA ASN A 333 0.26 -23.37 -5.75
C ASN A 333 1.06 -22.10 -5.40
N ASP A 334 0.85 -21.00 -6.14
CA ASP A 334 1.54 -19.73 -5.90
C ASP A 334 0.92 -18.94 -4.74
N VAL A 335 -0.35 -19.19 -4.42
CA VAL A 335 -1.14 -18.41 -3.46
C VAL A 335 -1.17 -19.15 -2.11
N PRO A 336 -0.96 -18.47 -0.96
CA PRO A 336 -0.93 -19.11 0.36
C PRO A 336 -2.31 -19.53 0.90
N ILE A 337 -3.41 -19.19 0.22
CA ILE A 337 -4.79 -19.55 0.60
C ILE A 337 -5.37 -20.62 -0.34
N PRO A 338 -6.24 -21.52 0.17
CA PRO A 338 -6.80 -22.61 -0.63
C PRO A 338 -7.86 -22.17 -1.65
N ASP A 339 -8.53 -21.02 -1.43
CA ASP A 339 -9.46 -20.45 -2.40
C ASP A 339 -8.72 -19.50 -3.35
N THR A 340 -8.85 -19.76 -4.65
CA THR A 340 -8.27 -18.92 -5.71
C THR A 340 -9.23 -17.88 -6.27
N ASN A 341 -10.47 -17.80 -5.78
CA ASN A 341 -11.46 -16.85 -6.26
C ASN A 341 -11.21 -15.43 -5.70
N ILE A 342 -11.22 -14.43 -6.57
CA ILE A 342 -11.07 -13.02 -6.19
C ILE A 342 -12.45 -12.35 -6.12
N GLY A 343 -13.33 -12.69 -7.07
CA GLY A 343 -14.69 -12.15 -7.11
C GLY A 343 -15.37 -12.33 -8.45
N LYS A 344 -16.70 -12.22 -8.41
CA LYS A 344 -17.58 -12.26 -9.58
C LYS A 344 -18.16 -10.87 -9.82
N PHE A 345 -18.27 -10.47 -11.08
CA PHE A 345 -18.77 -9.16 -11.49
C PHE A 345 -19.84 -9.34 -12.56
N GLN A 346 -21.08 -8.99 -12.24
CA GLN A 346 -22.20 -9.08 -13.16
C GLN A 346 -22.37 -7.73 -13.89
N VAL A 347 -22.31 -7.74 -15.22
CA VAL A 347 -22.63 -6.56 -16.04
C VAL A 347 -24.09 -6.67 -16.47
N SER A 348 -24.93 -5.73 -16.03
CA SER A 348 -26.38 -5.76 -16.29
C SER A 348 -26.85 -4.61 -17.18
N LYS A 349 -28.12 -4.65 -17.61
CA LYS A 349 -28.77 -3.69 -18.53
C LYS A 349 -28.07 -3.51 -19.89
N ILE A 350 -27.66 -4.61 -20.53
CA ILE A 350 -27.16 -4.59 -21.91
C ILE A 350 -28.37 -4.51 -22.86
N GLU A 351 -28.62 -3.32 -23.38
CA GLU A 351 -29.61 -3.08 -24.44
C GLU A 351 -28.97 -3.26 -25.82
N LYS A 352 -29.72 -3.85 -26.77
CA LYS A 352 -29.23 -4.05 -28.15
C LYS A 352 -29.33 -2.74 -28.94
N PRO A 353 -28.23 -2.25 -29.56
CA PRO A 353 -28.31 -1.17 -30.53
C PRO A 353 -29.19 -1.60 -31.71
N LYS A 354 -30.07 -0.73 -32.21
CA LYS A 354 -31.07 -1.08 -33.24
C LYS A 354 -30.49 -1.56 -34.59
N ASN A 355 -29.18 -1.39 -34.82
CA ASN A 355 -28.48 -1.70 -36.08
C ASN A 355 -27.33 -2.73 -35.94
N GLU A 356 -27.11 -3.37 -34.78
CA GLU A 356 -26.02 -4.36 -34.61
C GLU A 356 -26.55 -5.67 -33.97
N ASP A 357 -26.12 -6.84 -34.49
CA ASP A 357 -26.50 -8.16 -33.98
C ASP A 357 -26.04 -8.43 -32.52
N SER A 358 -25.02 -7.71 -32.07
CA SER A 358 -24.49 -7.79 -30.71
C SER A 358 -24.03 -6.43 -30.21
N ALA A 359 -24.17 -6.18 -28.91
CA ALA A 359 -23.82 -4.92 -28.29
C ALA A 359 -22.31 -4.89 -27.95
N LYS A 360 -21.59 -3.85 -28.40
CA LYS A 360 -20.15 -3.70 -28.18
C LYS A 360 -19.85 -3.10 -26.80
N VAL A 361 -19.63 -3.97 -25.81
CA VAL A 361 -19.37 -3.61 -24.41
C VAL A 361 -17.86 -3.55 -24.13
N LYS A 362 -17.35 -2.38 -23.73
CA LYS A 362 -15.97 -2.19 -23.29
C LYS A 362 -15.89 -2.20 -21.76
N VAL A 363 -15.26 -3.21 -21.18
CA VAL A 363 -15.07 -3.36 -19.74
C VAL A 363 -13.65 -2.95 -19.36
N LYS A 364 -13.51 -1.99 -18.45
CA LYS A 364 -12.22 -1.56 -17.88
C LYS A 364 -11.98 -2.26 -16.56
N VAL A 365 -11.00 -3.15 -16.54
CA VAL A 365 -10.55 -3.89 -15.36
C VAL A 365 -9.22 -3.32 -14.85
N ARG A 366 -9.03 -3.31 -13.53
CA ARG A 366 -7.90 -2.63 -12.88
C ARG A 366 -7.40 -3.42 -11.68
N VAL A 367 -6.09 -3.41 -11.46
CA VAL A 367 -5.51 -3.58 -10.13
C VAL A 367 -5.14 -2.19 -9.61
N ASN A 368 -5.70 -1.81 -8.46
CA ASN A 368 -5.58 -0.46 -7.90
C ASN A 368 -4.25 -0.29 -7.12
N GLN A 369 -4.05 0.89 -6.50
CA GLN A 369 -2.82 1.19 -5.75
C GLN A 369 -2.64 0.36 -4.46
N ASN A 370 -3.70 -0.31 -3.98
CA ASN A 370 -3.68 -1.19 -2.81
C ASN A 370 -3.39 -2.66 -3.17
N GLY A 371 -3.27 -3.00 -4.46
CA GLY A 371 -3.15 -4.38 -4.94
C GLY A 371 -4.49 -5.11 -5.09
N ILE A 372 -5.62 -4.38 -5.08
CA ILE A 372 -6.98 -4.95 -5.16
C ILE A 372 -7.50 -4.89 -6.60
N PHE A 373 -8.10 -5.99 -7.06
CA PHE A 373 -8.74 -6.10 -8.37
C PHE A 373 -10.16 -5.53 -8.35
N THR A 374 -10.47 -4.67 -9.33
CA THR A 374 -11.78 -4.06 -9.51
C THR A 374 -12.16 -3.95 -10.99
N VAL A 375 -13.44 -4.14 -11.30
CA VAL A 375 -14.01 -3.72 -12.58
C VAL A 375 -14.47 -2.26 -12.41
N ASN A 376 -13.78 -1.33 -13.04
CA ASN A 376 -13.95 0.12 -12.81
C ASN A 376 -15.10 0.73 -13.61
N SER A 377 -15.35 0.23 -14.82
CA SER A 377 -16.45 0.70 -15.67
C SER A 377 -16.76 -0.30 -16.78
N ALA A 378 -18.01 -0.38 -17.19
CA ALA A 378 -18.46 -1.09 -18.38
C ALA A 378 -19.19 -0.07 -19.25
N THR A 379 -18.78 0.09 -20.51
CA THR A 379 -19.32 1.10 -21.43
C THR A 379 -19.80 0.44 -22.71
N LEU A 380 -21.09 0.58 -23.01
CA LEU A 380 -21.63 0.24 -24.33
C LEU A 380 -21.22 1.35 -25.32
N SER A 381 -20.71 0.95 -26.49
CA SER A 381 -20.37 1.88 -27.59
C SER A 381 -21.40 1.75 -28.71
N GLU A 382 -22.28 2.75 -28.88
CA GLU A 382 -23.22 2.80 -30.01
C GLU A 382 -22.60 3.58 -31.18
N THR A 383 -22.61 2.98 -32.38
CA THR A 383 -22.24 3.67 -33.63
C THR A 383 -23.48 4.31 -34.25
N ILE A 384 -23.60 5.64 -34.18
CA ILE A 384 -24.66 6.34 -34.90
C ILE A 384 -24.14 6.68 -36.30
N GLU A 385 -24.72 6.06 -37.32
CA GLU A 385 -24.60 6.53 -38.70
C GLU A 385 -25.74 7.53 -38.97
N GLN A 386 -25.39 8.75 -39.37
CA GLN A 386 -26.39 9.71 -39.85
C GLN A 386 -26.62 9.45 -41.33
N GLU A 387 -27.88 9.19 -41.70
CA GLU A 387 -28.34 9.44 -43.06
C GLU A 387 -28.30 10.96 -43.29
N GLU A 388 -27.55 11.39 -44.31
CA GLU A 388 -27.54 12.78 -44.75
C GLU A 388 -28.84 13.03 -45.54
N GLN A 389 -29.84 13.64 -44.89
CA GLN A 389 -30.95 14.26 -45.63
C GLN A 389 -30.45 15.59 -46.21
N ASP A 390 -30.32 15.63 -47.53
CA ASP A 390 -30.09 16.84 -48.31
C ASP A 390 -31.22 17.86 -48.07
N SER A 391 -30.87 19.06 -47.60
CA SER A 391 -31.67 20.27 -47.85
C SER A 391 -30.75 21.47 -48.02
N LYS A 392 -30.28 21.67 -49.27
CA LYS A 392 -29.70 22.94 -49.71
C LYS A 392 -30.77 24.03 -49.71
N ALA A 393 -30.63 25.00 -48.81
CA ALA A 393 -31.22 26.33 -48.94
C ALA A 393 -30.31 27.35 -48.24
N GLU A 394 -30.26 28.57 -48.78
CA GLU A 394 -29.67 29.77 -48.17
C GLU A 394 -28.13 29.86 -48.10
N GLU A 395 -27.51 29.97 -49.28
CA GLU A 395 -26.36 30.88 -49.48
C GLU A 395 -26.66 31.85 -50.63
N GLN A 396 -27.14 33.05 -50.28
CA GLN A 396 -27.18 34.34 -51.02
C GLN A 396 -28.13 35.27 -50.24
N SER A 397 -27.80 36.52 -49.88
CA SER A 397 -26.69 37.38 -50.29
C SER A 397 -26.37 38.48 -49.28
N MET A 398 -25.07 38.78 -49.12
CA MET A 398 -24.46 40.12 -48.91
C MET A 398 -25.07 41.09 -47.88
N ASP A 399 -24.48 41.09 -46.69
CA ASP A 399 -23.57 42.14 -46.15
C ASP A 399 -23.94 43.65 -46.17
N VAL A 400 -23.55 44.32 -45.07
CA VAL A 400 -23.49 45.78 -44.80
C VAL A 400 -24.82 46.58 -44.75
N ASP A 401 -25.27 46.93 -43.54
CA ASP A 401 -25.11 48.31 -43.04
C ASP A 401 -25.25 48.43 -41.50
N ALA A 402 -24.76 49.54 -40.93
CA ALA A 402 -24.75 49.83 -39.51
C ALA A 402 -25.99 50.62 -39.03
N GLU A 403 -26.04 50.89 -37.71
CA GLU A 403 -26.96 51.80 -37.02
C GLU A 403 -28.47 51.47 -37.02
N LYS A 404 -28.93 50.83 -35.93
CA LYS A 404 -29.83 51.44 -34.93
C LYS A 404 -30.36 50.42 -33.91
N LYS A 405 -30.07 50.66 -32.63
CA LYS A 405 -31.07 50.86 -31.55
C LYS A 405 -30.40 51.03 -30.19
N GLN A 406 -30.39 52.27 -29.71
CA GLN A 406 -30.55 52.53 -28.28
C GLN A 406 -32.05 52.44 -27.91
N ALA A 407 -32.29 52.42 -26.59
CA ALA A 407 -33.56 52.59 -25.88
C ALA A 407 -34.34 51.30 -25.49
N GLU A 408 -34.79 51.32 -24.22
CA GLU A 408 -35.76 50.44 -23.53
C GLU A 408 -35.27 48.98 -23.30
N GLU A 409 -35.00 48.52 -22.08
CA GLU A 409 -35.79 48.68 -20.84
C GLU A 409 -34.97 49.05 -19.58
N GLU A 410 -35.46 50.04 -18.83
CA GLU A 410 -35.17 50.17 -17.39
C GLU A 410 -36.13 49.29 -16.58
N GLY A 411 -35.71 48.77 -15.41
CA GLY A 411 -36.70 48.26 -14.45
C GLY A 411 -36.28 47.24 -13.40
N LYS A 412 -35.46 47.65 -12.41
CA LYS A 412 -35.88 47.67 -10.98
C LYS A 412 -34.76 48.05 -10.00
N THR A 413 -35.17 48.85 -9.01
CA THR A 413 -34.41 49.28 -7.84
C THR A 413 -34.25 48.17 -6.79
N PRO A 414 -33.16 48.24 -6.00
CA PRO A 414 -33.14 47.77 -4.62
C PRO A 414 -33.07 48.95 -3.62
N GLU A 415 -33.97 48.98 -2.64
CA GLU A 415 -33.79 49.75 -1.39
C GLU A 415 -33.17 48.84 -0.32
N GLY A 416 -32.27 49.36 0.52
CA GLY A 416 -31.73 48.58 1.65
C GLY A 416 -30.42 49.07 2.28
N GLU A 417 -30.48 50.17 3.04
CA GLU A 417 -29.58 50.52 4.16
C GLU A 417 -28.13 51.01 3.88
N GLN A 418 -27.50 51.59 4.92
CA GLN A 418 -26.59 52.75 4.82
C GLN A 418 -25.14 52.51 5.32
N LYS A 419 -24.20 53.24 4.67
CA LYS A 419 -22.95 53.94 5.11
C LYS A 419 -22.43 53.81 6.57
N PRO A 420 -21.12 54.05 6.88
CA PRO A 420 -20.15 55.00 6.24
C PRO A 420 -18.83 54.34 5.72
N GLU A 421 -18.05 54.90 4.77
CA GLU A 421 -17.14 56.08 4.79
C GLU A 421 -15.95 55.96 5.80
N VAL A 422 -14.67 56.34 5.54
CA VAL A 422 -14.01 57.04 4.40
C VAL A 422 -12.46 56.87 4.43
N ASN A 423 -11.75 57.40 3.41
CA ASN A 423 -10.28 57.51 3.18
C ASN A 423 -9.55 56.26 2.62
N GLY A 424 -8.65 56.37 1.62
CA GLY A 424 -8.25 57.54 0.81
C GLY A 424 -6.86 57.36 0.14
N GLU A 425 -6.61 58.12 -0.93
CA GLU A 425 -5.30 58.37 -1.61
C GLU A 425 -4.80 57.44 -2.77
N THR A 426 -5.09 57.89 -4.02
CA THR A 426 -4.18 58.33 -5.12
C THR A 426 -2.64 58.09 -5.03
N GLU A 427 -1.79 58.01 -6.08
CA GLU A 427 -1.91 57.97 -7.58
C GLU A 427 -0.52 57.67 -8.25
N MET A 428 -0.46 57.56 -9.60
CA MET A 428 0.73 57.62 -10.53
C MET A 428 1.79 56.49 -10.44
N GLN A 429 2.18 55.75 -11.50
CA GLN A 429 2.65 56.02 -12.89
C GLN A 429 4.10 56.55 -13.03
N THR A 430 5.01 55.79 -13.67
CA THR A 430 5.59 56.05 -15.04
C THR A 430 6.78 55.14 -15.42
N ASP A 431 6.70 54.61 -16.65
CA ASP A 431 7.68 54.32 -17.74
C ASP A 431 9.19 53.98 -17.59
N GLN A 432 9.64 53.21 -18.62
CA GLN A 432 11.02 52.92 -19.07
C GLN A 432 11.49 54.00 -20.11
N PRO A 433 12.42 53.77 -21.08
CA PRO A 433 13.63 52.92 -21.18
C PRO A 433 14.88 53.70 -21.69
N GLU A 434 16.03 53.04 -21.93
CA GLU A 434 16.88 53.31 -23.12
C GLU A 434 17.92 52.19 -23.42
N THR A 435 18.58 52.25 -24.59
CA THR A 435 19.36 51.16 -25.27
C THR A 435 20.73 51.72 -25.78
N PRO A 436 21.38 51.31 -26.90
CA PRO A 436 21.67 50.02 -27.56
C PRO A 436 23.19 49.82 -27.90
N GLU A 437 23.56 48.73 -28.58
CA GLU A 437 24.58 48.79 -29.67
C GLU A 437 24.36 47.66 -30.73
N LYS A 438 25.32 47.39 -31.64
CA LYS A 438 25.08 46.60 -32.89
C LYS A 438 26.34 45.89 -33.44
N THR A 439 26.13 44.95 -34.37
CA THR A 439 26.89 44.53 -35.61
C THR A 439 26.78 43.00 -35.78
N ASP A 440 26.06 42.43 -36.76
CA ASP A 440 26.13 42.47 -38.25
C ASP A 440 27.27 41.64 -38.86
N ASN A 441 26.94 40.59 -39.64
CA ASN A 441 27.06 40.68 -41.12
C ASN A 441 26.33 39.55 -41.89
N ASP A 442 26.00 39.86 -43.14
CA ASP A 442 25.22 39.10 -44.13
C ASP A 442 26.08 38.15 -45.02
N GLU A 443 25.46 37.17 -45.69
CA GLU A 443 25.59 37.00 -47.16
C GLU A 443 24.61 35.96 -47.76
N LYS A 444 24.19 36.19 -49.02
CA LYS A 444 23.10 35.49 -49.74
C LYS A 444 23.61 34.45 -50.77
N LYS A 445 22.72 33.54 -51.22
CA LYS A 445 22.51 33.30 -52.68
C LYS A 445 21.22 32.59 -53.09
N GLU A 446 20.68 33.09 -54.20
CA GLU A 446 19.65 32.62 -55.14
C GLU A 446 20.05 31.31 -55.88
N GLU A 447 19.26 30.62 -56.72
CA GLU A 447 17.80 30.45 -57.00
C GLU A 447 17.70 29.37 -58.13
N ASN A 448 16.47 28.92 -58.47
CA ASN A 448 16.05 28.12 -59.66
C ASN A 448 16.03 26.58 -59.55
N ALA A 449 15.21 25.82 -60.32
CA ALA A 449 13.84 26.00 -60.87
C ALA A 449 13.47 24.73 -61.69
N ALA A 450 12.16 24.48 -61.91
CA ALA A 450 11.54 23.35 -62.67
C ALA A 450 11.81 21.93 -62.11
N GLY A 451 10.93 20.91 -62.16
CA GLY A 451 9.54 20.69 -62.62
C GLY A 451 9.16 19.23 -62.25
N ASP A 452 7.98 18.63 -62.50
CA ASP A 452 6.70 19.03 -63.10
C ASP A 452 5.62 17.99 -62.65
N LYS A 453 4.32 18.24 -62.94
CA LYS A 453 3.16 17.31 -62.92
C LYS A 453 2.49 16.92 -61.60
N LYS A 454 1.27 17.45 -61.45
CA LYS A 454 0.15 16.83 -60.72
C LYS A 454 -0.18 15.44 -61.29
N SER A 455 -0.53 14.49 -60.41
CA SER A 455 -1.58 13.50 -60.68
C SER A 455 -2.26 13.12 -59.37
N GLU A 456 -3.59 13.15 -59.36
CA GLU A 456 -4.42 12.95 -58.17
C GLU A 456 -4.35 11.52 -57.63
N LYS A 457 -4.36 11.37 -56.30
CA LYS A 457 -4.93 10.18 -55.65
C LYS A 457 -5.77 10.61 -54.47
N LYS A 458 -7.06 10.23 -54.54
CA LYS A 458 -8.08 10.47 -53.52
C LYS A 458 -7.60 9.97 -52.15
N SER A 459 -7.55 10.85 -51.16
CA SER A 459 -7.63 10.45 -49.76
C SER A 459 -9.10 10.17 -49.43
N GLU A 460 -9.44 8.91 -49.13
CA GLU A 460 -10.73 8.59 -48.53
C GLU A 460 -10.81 9.23 -47.14
N GLU A 461 -11.61 10.29 -47.01
CA GLU A 461 -11.97 10.81 -45.69
C GLU A 461 -12.81 9.77 -44.95
N LYS A 462 -12.21 9.09 -43.98
CA LYS A 462 -12.96 8.30 -43.00
C LYS A 462 -13.85 9.24 -42.19
N LYS A 463 -15.14 9.32 -42.58
CA LYS A 463 -16.18 10.05 -41.85
C LYS A 463 -16.06 9.77 -40.34
N LYS A 464 -15.93 10.83 -39.52
CA LYS A 464 -15.78 10.72 -38.06
C LYS A 464 -17.09 10.25 -37.42
N LYS A 465 -17.28 8.93 -37.34
CA LYS A 465 -18.40 8.29 -36.63
C LYS A 465 -18.47 8.78 -35.17
N LYS A 466 -19.56 9.47 -34.80
CA LYS A 466 -19.83 9.88 -33.41
C LYS A 466 -20.28 8.66 -32.62
N VAL A 467 -19.44 8.21 -31.69
CA VAL A 467 -19.74 7.07 -30.82
C VAL A 467 -20.39 7.57 -29.53
N LYS A 468 -21.65 7.18 -29.28
CA LYS A 468 -22.30 7.42 -28.00
C LYS A 468 -21.85 6.34 -27.01
N LYS A 469 -21.50 6.75 -25.79
CA LYS A 469 -21.10 5.85 -24.71
C LYS A 469 -22.20 5.82 -23.65
N ILE A 470 -22.61 4.63 -23.26
CA ILE A 470 -23.58 4.42 -22.17
C ILE A 470 -22.87 3.62 -21.08
N ASP A 471 -22.82 4.14 -19.87
CA ASP A 471 -22.27 3.43 -18.70
C ASP A 471 -23.26 2.37 -18.23
N LEU A 472 -22.77 1.13 -18.07
CA LEU A 472 -23.54 -0.01 -17.61
C LEU A 472 -23.31 -0.25 -16.11
N PRO A 473 -24.36 -0.58 -15.33
CA PRO A 473 -24.20 -0.99 -13.94
C PRO A 473 -23.40 -2.28 -13.82
N ILE A 474 -22.53 -2.33 -12.81
CA ILE A 474 -21.72 -3.50 -12.45
C ILE A 474 -22.04 -3.86 -11.00
N GLU A 475 -22.49 -5.09 -10.78
CA GLU A 475 -22.66 -5.64 -9.43
C GLU A 475 -21.43 -6.51 -9.10
N ALA A 476 -20.72 -6.16 -8.03
CA ALA A 476 -19.51 -6.85 -7.59
C ALA A 476 -19.81 -7.79 -6.41
N PHE A 477 -19.73 -9.09 -6.66
CA PHE A 477 -19.79 -10.16 -5.66
C PHE A 477 -18.36 -10.54 -5.28
N VAL A 478 -17.77 -9.73 -4.41
CA VAL A 478 -16.45 -9.93 -3.80
C VAL A 478 -16.61 -10.41 -2.35
N PRO A 479 -15.64 -11.15 -1.78
CA PRO A 479 -15.66 -11.56 -0.38
C PRO A 479 -15.29 -10.38 0.54
N GLU A 480 -16.18 -9.40 0.61
CA GLU A 480 -16.06 -8.16 1.38
C GLU A 480 -17.28 -8.02 2.31
N MET A 481 -17.09 -7.44 3.49
CA MET A 481 -18.20 -7.20 4.42
C MET A 481 -19.15 -6.16 3.82
N SER A 482 -20.46 -6.34 4.00
CA SER A 482 -21.44 -5.34 3.64
C SER A 482 -21.31 -4.10 4.53
N LYS A 483 -21.73 -2.94 4.02
CA LYS A 483 -21.76 -1.69 4.81
C LYS A 483 -22.56 -1.80 6.10
N LYS A 484 -23.57 -2.69 6.14
CA LYS A 484 -24.33 -2.95 7.37
C LYS A 484 -23.46 -3.66 8.41
N GLU A 485 -22.78 -4.74 8.03
CA GLU A 485 -21.88 -5.47 8.94
C GLU A 485 -20.73 -4.61 9.43
N ILE A 486 -20.19 -3.72 8.57
CA ILE A 486 -19.17 -2.74 8.98
C ILE A 486 -19.73 -1.77 10.02
N ASN A 487 -20.93 -1.22 9.81
CA ASN A 487 -21.57 -0.33 10.80
C ASN A 487 -21.86 -1.04 12.13
N ASP A 488 -22.36 -2.28 12.09
CA ASP A 488 -22.60 -3.09 13.29
C ASP A 488 -21.29 -3.36 14.07
N LEU A 489 -20.17 -3.53 13.36
CA LEU A 489 -18.83 -3.66 13.95
C LEU A 489 -18.27 -2.33 14.48
N VAL A 490 -18.51 -1.20 13.80
CA VAL A 490 -18.17 0.16 14.28
C VAL A 490 -18.89 0.46 15.60
N GLU A 491 -20.18 0.14 15.70
CA GLU A 491 -20.92 0.34 16.95
C GLU A 491 -20.32 -0.49 18.09
N LYS A 492 -20.03 -1.77 17.83
CA LYS A 492 -19.41 -2.67 18.81
C LYS A 492 -18.02 -2.22 19.24
N GLU A 493 -17.20 -1.72 18.32
CA GLU A 493 -15.88 -1.15 18.62
C GLU A 493 -16.01 0.10 19.51
N ASN A 494 -16.95 1.00 19.20
CA ASN A 494 -17.24 2.16 20.04
C ASN A 494 -17.72 1.79 21.46
N GLN A 495 -18.54 0.74 21.60
CA GLN A 495 -18.94 0.22 22.91
C GLN A 495 -17.72 -0.29 23.72
N MET A 496 -16.78 -1.01 23.08
CA MET A 496 -15.54 -1.47 23.73
C MET A 496 -14.63 -0.28 24.11
N ILE A 497 -14.47 0.71 23.23
CA ILE A 497 -13.71 1.94 23.52
C ILE A 497 -14.28 2.67 24.75
N MET A 498 -15.62 2.76 24.86
CA MET A 498 -16.28 3.40 25.99
C MET A 498 -16.07 2.63 27.30
N ALA A 499 -16.09 1.30 27.26
CA ALA A 499 -15.82 0.46 28.41
C ALA A 499 -14.36 0.57 28.89
N ASP A 500 -13.39 0.47 27.97
CA ASP A 500 -11.95 0.66 28.25
C ASP A 500 -11.66 2.05 28.84
N LYS A 501 -12.32 3.08 28.31
CA LYS A 501 -12.21 4.45 28.81
C LYS A 501 -12.73 4.57 30.24
N LEU A 502 -13.91 4.01 30.53
CA LEU A 502 -14.53 4.10 31.85
C LEU A 502 -13.74 3.35 32.92
N GLU A 503 -13.20 2.16 32.62
CA GLU A 503 -12.34 1.44 33.57
C GLU A 503 -10.99 2.15 33.76
N LYS A 504 -10.44 2.79 32.71
CA LYS A 504 -9.26 3.66 32.85
C LYS A 504 -9.54 4.87 33.74
N GLU A 505 -10.64 5.59 33.52
CA GLU A 505 -11.01 6.76 34.34
C GLU A 505 -11.26 6.36 35.81
N ARG A 506 -11.84 5.18 36.04
CA ARG A 506 -11.99 4.60 37.38
C ARG A 506 -10.63 4.29 38.05
N ALA A 507 -9.70 3.68 37.31
CA ALA A 507 -8.36 3.36 37.81
C ALA A 507 -7.55 4.63 38.10
N ASP A 508 -7.58 5.60 37.19
CA ASP A 508 -6.92 6.90 37.35
C ASP A 508 -7.50 7.66 38.57
N ALA A 509 -8.83 7.66 38.75
CA ALA A 509 -9.48 8.27 39.93
C ALA A 509 -9.12 7.57 41.25
N LYS A 510 -9.02 6.23 41.25
CA LYS A 510 -8.56 5.47 42.42
C LYS A 510 -7.12 5.82 42.79
N ASN A 511 -6.23 5.86 41.79
CA ASN A 511 -4.83 6.23 42.00
C ASN A 511 -4.71 7.67 42.52
N ALA A 512 -5.48 8.62 41.99
CA ALA A 512 -5.48 10.01 42.44
C ALA A 512 -5.96 10.16 43.91
N VAL A 513 -6.93 9.35 44.35
CA VAL A 513 -7.34 9.31 45.77
C VAL A 513 -6.25 8.70 46.65
N GLU A 514 -5.60 7.64 46.21
CA GLU A 514 -4.47 7.04 46.95
C GLU A 514 -3.30 8.03 47.08
N GLU A 515 -2.91 8.68 45.98
CA GLU A 515 -1.88 9.73 45.95
C GLU A 515 -2.22 10.90 46.89
N TYR A 516 -3.45 11.42 46.81
CA TYR A 516 -3.92 12.50 47.69
C TYR A 516 -3.92 12.11 49.18
N VAL A 517 -4.26 10.86 49.53
CA VAL A 517 -4.22 10.39 50.92
C VAL A 517 -2.78 10.34 51.45
N TYR A 518 -1.81 9.89 50.66
CA TYR A 518 -0.41 9.91 51.08
C TYR A 518 0.13 11.35 51.17
N ASP A 519 -0.05 12.16 50.13
CA ASP A 519 0.39 13.56 50.08
C ASP A 519 -0.20 14.40 51.23
N MET A 520 -1.50 14.26 51.52
CA MET A 520 -2.13 14.96 52.64
C MET A 520 -1.69 14.43 54.00
N ARG A 521 -1.49 13.11 54.18
CA ARG A 521 -0.99 12.57 55.45
C ARG A 521 0.41 13.12 55.76
N ASP A 522 1.27 13.15 54.76
CA ASP A 522 2.66 13.60 54.91
C ASP A 522 2.69 15.12 55.15
N LYS A 523 1.90 15.90 54.41
CA LYS A 523 1.69 17.34 54.68
C LYS A 523 1.14 17.64 56.08
N LEU A 524 0.15 16.87 56.55
CA LEU A 524 -0.43 17.01 57.90
C LEU A 524 0.56 16.69 59.02
N SER A 525 1.54 15.83 58.73
CA SER A 525 2.60 15.44 59.67
C SER A 525 3.85 16.32 59.59
N GLU A 526 3.89 17.25 58.64
CA GLU A 526 5.02 18.18 58.42
C GLU A 526 4.51 19.63 58.27
N ALA A 527 4.33 20.12 57.04
CA ALA A 527 4.06 21.52 56.75
C ALA A 527 2.76 22.08 57.36
N TYR A 528 1.77 21.22 57.60
CA TYR A 528 0.48 21.59 58.16
C TYR A 528 0.32 21.22 59.64
N GLU A 529 1.27 20.50 60.26
CA GLU A 529 1.25 20.14 61.69
C GLU A 529 0.94 21.37 62.60
N PRO A 530 1.56 22.55 62.43
CA PRO A 530 1.30 23.72 63.30
C PRO A 530 -0.10 24.33 63.14
N PHE A 531 -0.84 23.94 62.11
CA PHE A 531 -2.17 24.46 61.76
C PHE A 531 -3.29 23.47 62.09
N VAL A 532 -2.95 22.22 62.39
CA VAL A 532 -3.90 21.21 62.89
C VAL A 532 -4.13 21.46 64.38
N LYS A 533 -5.40 21.55 64.78
CA LYS A 533 -5.79 21.48 66.19
C LYS A 533 -6.25 20.07 66.49
N GLU A 534 -5.79 19.50 67.60
CA GLU A 534 -6.47 18.32 68.17
C GLU A 534 -7.93 18.68 68.47
N ALA A 535 -8.83 17.74 68.17
CA ALA A 535 -10.29 17.91 68.17
C ALA A 535 -10.92 17.54 69.52
#